data_AF-A0A448V7M5-F1
#
_entry.id   AF-A0A448V7M5-F1
#
_cell.length_a   1.000
_cell.length_b   1.000
_cell.length_c   1.000
_cell.angle_alpha   90.00
_cell.angle_beta   90.00
_cell.angle_gamma   90.00
#
_symmetry.space_group_name_H-M   'P 1'
#
loop_
_entity.id
_entity.type
_entity.pdbx_description
1 polymer ?
#
loop_
_entity_poly.entity_id
_entity_poly.type
_entity_poly.pdbx_seq_one_letter_code
_entity_poly.pdbx_strand_id
1 'polypeptide(L)'
;MLEGGLTMQKVANGNARARAYVVALDGVSLWSLLQAVKNLVRGEAEGMSTTFVPSSADLAKYCRDMESVLYGAAEKIFLAVENTRNKALGGKRISFMRIGKLDSDAFEEQHGKAA
;
A
#
# COMPACT_ATOMS: atom_id res chain seq x y z
N MET A 1 -11.89 -21.57 -37.71
CA MET A 1 -11.78 -20.19 -37.17
C MET A 1 -12.20 -20.18 -35.69
N LEU A 2 -11.31 -20.56 -34.77
CA LEU A 2 -11.58 -20.55 -33.31
C LEU A 2 -10.42 -19.92 -32.49
N GLU A 3 -9.21 -19.87 -33.04
CA GLU A 3 -8.04 -19.27 -32.35
C GLU A 3 -8.16 -17.75 -32.13
N GLY A 4 -8.82 -17.02 -33.03
CA GLY A 4 -8.99 -15.57 -32.92
C GLY A 4 -9.85 -15.14 -31.71
N GLY A 5 -10.87 -15.93 -31.37
CA GLY A 5 -11.74 -15.64 -30.22
C GLY A 5 -11.04 -15.92 -28.88
N LEU A 6 -10.29 -17.03 -28.79
CA LEU A 6 -9.52 -17.42 -27.60
C LEU A 6 -8.36 -16.45 -27.30
N THR A 7 -7.66 -15.98 -28.33
CA THR A 7 -6.57 -15.00 -28.18
C THR A 7 -7.10 -13.64 -27.74
N MET A 8 -8.21 -13.16 -28.33
CA MET A 8 -8.90 -11.93 -27.91
C MET A 8 -9.41 -11.99 -26.46
N GLN A 9 -10.01 -13.12 -26.03
CA GLN A 9 -10.42 -13.31 -24.62
C GLN A 9 -9.24 -13.34 -23.65
N LYS A 10 -8.12 -13.96 -24.02
CA LYS A 10 -6.91 -14.02 -23.20
C LYS A 10 -6.26 -12.65 -23.04
N VAL A 11 -6.22 -11.84 -24.10
CA VAL A 11 -5.74 -10.45 -24.08
C VAL A 11 -6.68 -9.54 -23.28
N ALA A 12 -8.00 -9.69 -23.44
CA ALA A 12 -8.99 -8.97 -22.63
C ALA A 12 -8.86 -9.30 -21.14
N ASN A 13 -8.63 -10.58 -20.79
CA ASN A 13 -8.41 -11.03 -19.41
C ASN A 13 -7.08 -10.48 -18.85
N GLY A 14 -6.01 -10.47 -19.64
CA GLY A 14 -4.73 -9.86 -19.26
C GLY A 14 -4.86 -8.37 -18.96
N ASN A 15 -5.53 -7.62 -19.84
CA ASN A 15 -5.77 -6.19 -19.65
C ASN A 15 -6.69 -5.90 -18.45
N ALA A 16 -7.72 -6.71 -18.23
CA ALA A 16 -8.58 -6.57 -17.05
C ALA A 16 -7.81 -6.80 -15.75
N ARG A 17 -6.95 -7.84 -15.70
CA ARG A 17 -6.07 -8.10 -14.56
C ARG A 17 -5.08 -6.97 -14.31
N ALA A 18 -4.42 -6.47 -15.35
CA ALA A 18 -3.50 -5.35 -15.23
C ALA A 18 -4.19 -4.10 -14.66
N ARG A 19 -5.41 -3.78 -15.13
CA ARG A 19 -6.21 -2.68 -14.58
C ARG A 19 -6.56 -2.88 -13.12
N ALA A 20 -6.86 -4.11 -12.70
CA ALA A 20 -7.13 -4.41 -11.29
C ALA A 20 -5.92 -4.15 -10.39
N TYR A 21 -4.68 -4.44 -10.86
CA TYR A 21 -3.47 -4.04 -10.12
C TYR A 21 -3.27 -2.54 -10.09
N VAL A 22 -3.44 -1.85 -11.23
CA VAL A 22 -3.29 -0.39 -11.29
C VAL A 22 -4.21 0.29 -10.29
N VAL A 23 -5.48 -0.13 -10.22
CA VAL A 23 -6.45 0.42 -9.26
C VAL A 23 -6.10 0.04 -7.82
N ALA A 24 -5.73 -1.21 -7.55
CA ALA A 24 -5.44 -1.64 -6.18
C ALA A 24 -4.17 -1.02 -5.60
N LEU A 25 -3.16 -0.79 -6.45
CA LEU A 25 -1.88 -0.20 -6.10
C LEU A 25 -1.87 1.33 -6.20
N ASP A 26 -3.00 1.95 -6.50
CA ASP A 26 -3.10 3.40 -6.46
C ASP A 26 -2.78 3.93 -5.05
N GLY A 27 -1.97 4.98 -4.99
CA GLY A 27 -1.46 5.56 -3.74
C GLY A 27 -0.34 4.76 -3.05
N VAL A 28 0.05 3.58 -3.56
CA VAL A 28 1.20 2.82 -3.04
C VAL A 28 2.51 3.46 -3.50
N SER A 29 3.46 3.62 -2.60
CA SER A 29 4.79 4.16 -2.94
C SER A 29 5.58 3.21 -3.83
N LEU A 30 6.44 3.79 -4.68
CA LEU A 30 7.33 3.01 -5.54
C LEU A 30 8.28 2.11 -4.72
N TRP A 31 8.71 2.58 -3.54
CA TRP A 31 9.59 1.81 -2.67
C TRP A 31 8.93 0.52 -2.18
N SER A 32 7.70 0.60 -1.67
CA SER A 32 7.00 -0.56 -1.13
C SER A 32 6.68 -1.57 -2.22
N LEU A 33 6.31 -1.10 -3.42
CA LEU A 33 6.10 -1.97 -4.57
C LEU A 33 7.37 -2.73 -4.98
N LEU A 34 8.51 -2.04 -5.08
CA LEU A 34 9.78 -2.67 -5.43
C LEU A 34 10.24 -3.67 -4.35
N GLN A 35 10.04 -3.36 -3.07
CA GLN A 35 10.36 -4.29 -1.99
C GLN A 35 9.40 -5.49 -1.98
N ALA A 36 8.11 -5.29 -2.22
CA ALA A 36 7.13 -6.37 -2.31
C ALA A 36 7.51 -7.35 -3.41
N VAL A 37 7.86 -6.85 -4.60
CA VAL A 37 8.28 -7.71 -5.71
C VAL A 37 9.57 -8.47 -5.38
N LYS A 38 10.55 -7.83 -4.72
CA LYS A 38 11.79 -8.51 -4.29
C LYS A 38 11.50 -9.63 -3.30
N ASN A 39 10.70 -9.35 -2.27
CA ASN A 39 10.34 -10.34 -1.25
C ASN A 39 9.55 -11.49 -1.86
N LEU A 40 8.64 -11.20 -2.80
CA LEU A 40 7.87 -12.22 -3.51
C LEU A 40 8.78 -13.14 -4.34
N VAL A 41 9.70 -12.58 -5.13
CA VAL A 41 10.65 -13.35 -5.94
C VAL A 41 11.58 -14.21 -5.08
N ARG A 42 11.89 -13.76 -3.86
CA ARG A 42 12.70 -14.51 -2.89
C ARG A 42 11.91 -15.54 -2.07
N GLY A 43 10.58 -15.52 -2.14
CA GLY A 43 9.72 -16.34 -1.29
C GLY A 43 9.66 -15.87 0.18
N GLU A 44 10.06 -14.62 0.44
CA GLU A 44 10.08 -13.96 1.75
C GLU A 44 8.77 -13.21 2.05
N ALA A 45 7.84 -13.16 1.08
CA ALA A 45 6.53 -12.53 1.25
C ALA A 45 5.59 -13.43 2.08
N GLU A 46 5.64 -13.29 3.40
CA GLU A 46 4.76 -14.02 4.32
C GLU A 46 3.27 -13.83 3.98
N GLY A 47 2.52 -14.93 3.99
CA GLY A 47 1.09 -14.93 3.67
C GLY A 47 0.75 -14.85 2.18
N MET A 48 1.74 -14.77 1.29
CA MET A 48 1.54 -14.87 -0.16
C MET A 48 1.98 -16.23 -0.71
N SER A 49 1.31 -16.64 -1.80
CA SER A 49 1.73 -17.84 -2.52
C SER A 49 3.10 -17.62 -3.17
N THR A 50 3.98 -18.60 -3.00
CA THR A 50 5.29 -18.65 -3.67
C THR A 50 5.20 -19.23 -5.09
N THR A 51 4.03 -19.78 -5.45
CA THR A 51 3.80 -20.54 -6.70
C THR A 51 2.85 -19.83 -7.64
N PHE A 52 1.96 -18.99 -7.11
CA PHE A 52 0.97 -18.24 -7.87
C PHE A 52 1.18 -16.74 -7.71
N VAL A 53 0.84 -15.99 -8.77
CA VAL A 53 0.83 -14.53 -8.71
C VAL A 53 -0.18 -14.08 -7.65
N PRO A 54 0.21 -13.20 -6.71
CA PRO A 54 -0.69 -12.76 -5.64
C PRO A 54 -1.86 -11.96 -6.21
N SER A 55 -3.03 -12.00 -5.56
CA SER A 55 -4.13 -11.14 -5.97
C SER A 55 -3.74 -9.66 -5.86
N SER A 56 -4.39 -8.79 -6.63
CA SER A 56 -4.10 -7.35 -6.56
C SER A 56 -4.41 -6.77 -5.19
N ALA A 57 -5.41 -7.31 -4.49
CA ALA A 57 -5.76 -6.94 -3.12
C ALA A 57 -4.68 -7.36 -2.11
N ASP A 58 -4.19 -8.60 -2.20
CA ASP A 58 -3.15 -9.11 -1.29
C ASP A 58 -1.85 -8.33 -1.46
N LEU A 59 -1.46 -8.06 -2.71
CA LEU A 59 -0.26 -7.28 -3.00
C LEU A 59 -0.39 -5.84 -2.49
N ALA A 60 -1.54 -5.20 -2.70
CA ALA A 60 -1.79 -3.84 -2.20
C ALA A 60 -1.74 -3.78 -0.68
N LYS A 61 -2.37 -4.74 0.01
CA LYS A 61 -2.34 -4.83 1.47
C LYS A 61 -0.91 -4.98 1.98
N TYR A 62 -0.13 -5.89 1.41
CA TYR A 62 1.26 -6.10 1.81
C TYR A 62 2.12 -4.86 1.63
N CYS A 63 1.93 -4.10 0.54
CA CYS A 63 2.63 -2.83 0.33
C CYS A 63 2.27 -1.80 1.41
N ARG A 64 0.98 -1.65 1.74
CA ARG A 64 0.50 -0.72 2.77
C ARG A 64 0.99 -1.10 4.17
N ASP A 65 1.03 -2.38 4.48
CA ASP A 65 1.54 -2.87 5.78
C ASP A 65 3.02 -2.51 5.94
N MET A 66 3.83 -2.68 4.89
CA MET A 66 5.24 -2.26 4.91
C MET A 66 5.40 -0.73 5.07
N GLU A 67 4.57 0.05 4.39
CA GLU A 67 4.59 1.51 4.50
C GLU A 67 4.19 1.98 5.90
N SER A 68 3.18 1.35 6.50
CA SER A 68 2.73 1.64 7.86
C SER A 68 3.86 1.41 8.88
N VAL A 69 4.61 0.32 8.74
CA VAL A 69 5.77 0.04 9.60
C VAL A 69 6.85 1.11 9.43
N LEU A 70 7.17 1.48 8.19
CA LEU A 70 8.16 2.52 7.90
C LEU A 70 7.73 3.88 8.44
N TYR A 71 6.47 4.25 8.24
CA TYR A 71 5.87 5.49 8.74
C TYR A 71 5.91 5.53 10.26
N GLY A 72 5.49 4.47 10.94
CA GLY A 72 5.54 4.38 12.40
C GLY A 72 6.97 4.46 12.95
N ALA A 73 7.97 3.96 12.23
CA ALA A 73 9.38 4.11 12.61
C ALA A 73 9.86 5.56 12.43
N ALA A 74 9.56 6.17 11.28
CA ALA A 74 9.91 7.56 10.99
C ALA A 74 9.27 8.53 11.99
N GLU A 75 8.01 8.29 12.35
CA GLU A 75 7.27 9.07 13.35
C GLU A 75 7.94 9.00 14.73
N LYS A 76 8.32 7.80 15.18
CA LYS A 76 9.04 7.62 16.46
C LYS A 76 10.37 8.36 16.48
N ILE A 77 11.12 8.30 15.38
CA ILE A 77 12.40 9.03 15.24
C ILE A 77 12.15 10.53 15.29
N PHE A 78 11.18 11.03 14.53
CA PHE A 78 10.82 12.44 14.53
C PHE A 78 10.44 12.93 15.93
N LEU A 79 9.58 12.20 16.64
CA LEU A 79 9.19 12.53 18.02
C LEU A 79 10.38 12.49 18.98
N ALA A 80 11.32 11.55 18.81
CA ALA A 80 12.52 11.48 19.65
C ALA A 80 13.43 12.70 19.43
N VAL A 81 13.65 13.10 18.17
CA VAL A 81 14.44 14.28 17.81
C VAL A 81 13.80 15.56 18.36
N GLU A 82 12.51 15.76 18.12
CA GLU A 82 11.77 16.93 18.56
C GLU A 82 11.70 17.04 20.09
N ASN A 83 11.48 15.93 20.78
CA ASN A 83 11.48 15.92 22.24
C ASN A 83 12.85 16.19 22.85
N THR A 84 13.92 15.72 22.19
CA THR A 84 15.30 16.04 22.60
C THR A 84 15.57 17.54 22.47
N ARG A 85 15.16 18.13 21.34
CA ARG A 85 15.26 19.58 21.11
C ARG A 85 14.45 20.37 22.14
N ASN A 86 13.20 19.99 22.38
CA ASN A 86 12.35 20.68 23.35
C ASN A 86 12.92 20.60 24.76
N LYS A 87 13.48 19.46 25.16
CA LYS A 87 14.14 19.33 26.46
C LYS A 87 15.33 20.29 26.60
N ALA A 88 16.13 20.45 25.56
CA ALA A 88 17.25 21.40 25.56
C ALA A 88 16.79 22.88 25.65
N LEU A 89 15.62 23.19 25.09
CA LEU A 89 15.02 24.53 25.13
C LEU A 89 14.11 24.79 26.34
N GLY A 90 14.03 23.86 27.29
CA GLY A 90 13.12 23.96 28.45
C GLY A 90 11.62 23.84 28.10
N GLY A 91 11.31 23.36 26.89
CA GLY A 91 9.95 23.14 26.39
C GLY A 91 9.31 21.83 26.88
N LYS A 92 8.01 21.68 26.63
CA LYS A 92 7.24 20.47 26.99
C LYS A 92 7.40 19.36 25.96
N ARG A 93 7.26 18.11 26.41
CA ARG A 93 7.28 16.91 25.56
C ARG A 93 6.04 16.88 24.65
N ILE A 94 6.25 16.61 23.36
CA ILE A 94 5.20 16.33 22.38
C ILE A 94 4.82 14.85 22.50
N SER A 95 3.52 14.58 22.57
CA SER A 95 2.95 13.23 22.63
C SER A 95 2.27 12.82 21.32
N PHE A 96 2.11 11.51 21.17
CA PHE A 96 1.70 10.75 19.99
C PHE A 96 0.35 11.15 19.34
N MET A 97 -0.49 11.96 19.98
CA MET A 97 -1.87 12.16 19.50
C MET A 97 -2.06 13.19 18.37
N ARG A 98 -0.99 13.77 17.80
CA ARG A 98 -1.11 14.93 16.90
C ARG A 98 -0.70 14.75 15.45
N ILE A 99 -0.08 13.63 15.07
CA ILE A 99 0.23 13.39 13.67
C ILE A 99 -0.87 12.44 13.19
N GLY A 100 -1.79 13.01 12.39
CA GLY A 100 -3.14 12.50 12.18
C GLY A 100 -3.22 10.99 11.93
N LYS A 101 -4.30 10.38 12.45
CA LYS A 101 -4.84 9.16 11.86
C LYS A 101 -4.82 9.35 10.34
N LEU A 102 -4.17 8.42 9.64
CA LEU A 102 -4.46 8.24 8.21
C LEU A 102 -5.97 8.05 8.14
N ASP A 103 -6.69 9.05 7.63
CA ASP A 103 -8.11 8.97 7.33
C ASP A 103 -8.29 7.85 6.30
N SER A 104 -8.43 6.64 6.82
CA SER A 104 -8.82 5.48 6.03
C SER A 104 -10.34 5.49 5.77
N ASP A 105 -11.05 6.54 6.21
CA ASP A 105 -12.51 6.67 6.15
C ASP A 105 -12.99 7.68 5.09
N ALA A 106 -12.13 8.17 4.19
CA ALA A 106 -12.51 9.13 3.15
C ALA A 106 -13.06 8.49 1.83
N PHE A 107 -13.45 7.22 1.84
CA PHE A 107 -14.02 6.53 0.66
C PHE A 107 -15.45 6.00 0.85
N GLU A 108 -16.24 6.61 1.75
CA GLU A 108 -17.68 6.35 1.89
C GLU A 108 -18.48 7.65 1.84
N GLU A 109 -18.32 8.48 0.79
CA GLU A 109 -19.38 9.43 0.42
C GLU A 109 -19.20 10.04 -0.99
N GLN A 110 -19.29 9.25 -2.06
CA GLN A 110 -19.67 9.82 -3.37
C GLN A 110 -20.15 8.77 -4.39
N HIS A 111 -21.22 8.04 -4.08
CA HIS A 111 -22.10 7.51 -5.12
C HIS A 111 -23.56 7.53 -4.67
N GLY A 112 -24.02 8.74 -4.34
CA GLY A 112 -25.44 9.06 -4.33
C GLY A 112 -25.90 9.46 -5.73
N LYS A 113 -26.85 8.68 -6.27
CA LYS A 113 -27.85 9.04 -7.28
C LYS A 113 -27.36 9.36 -8.70
N ALA A 114 -27.57 8.41 -9.60
CA ALA A 114 -28.07 8.72 -10.93
C ALA A 114 -29.47 8.08 -11.05
N ALA A 115 -30.42 8.92 -11.46
CA ALA A 115 -31.83 8.61 -11.72
C ALA A 115 -32.01 7.77 -12.99
#